data_AF-E1V5N7-F1
#
_entry.id   AF-E1V5N7-F1
#
_cell.length_a   1.000
_cell.length_b   1.000
_cell.length_c   1.000
_cell.angle_alpha   90.00
_cell.angle_beta   90.00
_cell.angle_gamma   90.00
#
_symmetry.space_group_name_H-M   'P 1'
#
loop_
_entity.id
_entity.type
_entity.pdbx_description
1 polymer ?
#
loop_
_entity_poly.entity_id
_entity_poly.type
_entity_poly.pdbx_seq_one_letter_code
_entity_poly.pdbx_strand_id
1 'polypeptide(L)'
;MSQPIDSIDGNRSHHAPAPNPHANPSEANTTKRALLLGYAPQTLEALRDELTELGVATGGTASLVHLESPEFDVAIHAPGTSSAERRQARELLGSHASLIEAPAALAVSRAASALEGEAPPAIDLDAYCARIGYRGPREATFHTLATLQEQHPAAIAFENLDVLMDKGIDLAPERIDAKLIDARRGGYCFEHNALFKRALTAMGFQVDGLIARVLWQAPAGSAPNLPTHMALRVWLDDTPWLVDVGFGGNMPTTPLDMTTSAPQPTPHGLYRVLPFGDGWRLQVWIEDRWRSLYELAPTPQLDIDYELPNWYTATHPDSHFRHRLTVALSTPEARYSLADQRLTVRTTDGQQTRTLLDADGLERTLHETFGLDVGPDWRPLLERIAES
;
A
#
# COMPACT_ATOMS: atom_id res chain seq x y z
N MET A 1 50.11 38.20 -2.42
CA MET A 1 51.12 37.52 -3.27
C MET A 1 50.39 36.46 -4.06
N SER A 2 49.99 36.85 -5.26
CA SER A 2 49.23 36.02 -6.20
C SER A 2 50.22 35.34 -7.15
N GLN A 3 50.07 34.04 -7.37
CA GLN A 3 50.79 33.29 -8.41
C GLN A 3 49.74 32.65 -9.34
N PRO A 4 49.95 32.70 -10.68
CA PRO A 4 48.92 32.40 -11.67
C PRO A 4 48.91 30.92 -12.08
N ILE A 5 47.77 30.45 -12.59
CA ILE A 5 47.61 29.14 -13.20
C ILE A 5 47.67 29.31 -14.71
N ASP A 6 48.65 28.63 -15.32
CA ASP A 6 48.89 28.58 -16.75
C ASP A 6 47.74 27.92 -17.53
N SER A 7 47.47 28.51 -18.69
CA SER A 7 46.60 28.00 -19.74
C SER A 7 47.33 26.97 -20.59
N ILE A 8 46.71 25.82 -20.85
CA ILE A 8 47.13 24.91 -21.92
C ILE A 8 45.91 24.53 -22.75
N ASP A 9 45.85 25.12 -23.94
CA ASP A 9 45.04 24.70 -25.07
C ASP A 9 45.44 23.28 -25.51
N GLY A 10 44.46 22.38 -25.57
CA GLY A 10 44.61 21.00 -26.02
C GLY A 10 43.47 20.62 -26.95
N ASN A 11 43.54 21.13 -28.18
CA ASN A 11 42.69 20.76 -29.31
C ASN A 11 42.71 19.24 -29.55
N ARG A 12 41.61 18.54 -29.23
CA ARG A 12 41.36 17.15 -29.66
C ARG A 12 40.08 17.09 -30.48
N SER A 13 40.27 17.03 -31.79
CA SER A 13 39.26 16.66 -32.77
C SER A 13 38.75 15.23 -32.49
N HIS A 14 37.52 15.11 -32.00
CA HIS A 14 36.81 13.84 -31.96
C HIS A 14 36.21 13.56 -33.35
N HIS A 15 36.83 12.64 -34.09
CA HIS A 15 36.21 11.99 -35.24
C HIS A 15 35.01 11.16 -34.76
N ALA A 16 33.81 11.52 -35.21
CA ALA A 16 32.62 10.68 -35.08
C ALA A 16 32.80 9.39 -35.90
N PRO A 17 32.40 8.21 -35.38
CA PRO A 17 32.43 6.98 -36.17
C PRO A 17 31.35 7.02 -37.26
N ALA A 18 31.70 6.56 -38.46
CA ALA A 18 30.76 6.43 -39.57
C ALA A 18 29.64 5.42 -39.24
N PRO A 19 28.41 5.64 -39.74
CA PRO A 19 27.30 4.74 -39.46
C PRO A 19 27.52 3.37 -40.11
N ASN A 20 27.23 2.32 -39.35
CA ASN A 20 27.29 0.92 -39.76
C ASN A 20 26.20 0.65 -40.84
N PRO A 21 26.55 0.27 -42.08
CA PRO A 21 25.58 0.10 -43.18
C PRO A 21 24.79 -1.22 -43.13
N HIS A 22 24.84 -1.96 -42.02
CA HIS A 22 24.14 -3.24 -41.85
C HIS A 22 23.27 -3.30 -40.59
N ALA A 23 22.55 -2.22 -40.27
CA ALA A 23 21.42 -2.30 -39.35
C ALA A 23 20.24 -2.97 -40.07
N ASN A 24 19.80 -4.10 -39.53
CA ASN A 24 18.71 -4.93 -40.03
C ASN A 24 17.37 -4.15 -39.91
N PRO A 25 16.63 -3.87 -40.99
CA PRO A 25 15.38 -3.13 -40.91
C PRO A 25 14.21 -4.09 -40.68
N SER A 26 14.02 -4.59 -39.46
CA SER A 26 12.76 -5.28 -39.09
C SER A 26 12.49 -5.42 -37.58
N GLU A 27 12.92 -4.48 -36.74
CA GLU A 27 12.15 -4.20 -35.54
C GLU A 27 11.07 -3.19 -35.95
N ALA A 28 9.89 -3.68 -36.31
CA ALA A 28 8.73 -2.83 -36.42
C ALA A 28 8.53 -2.21 -35.03
N ASN A 29 8.89 -0.93 -34.87
CA ASN A 29 8.59 -0.14 -33.69
C ASN A 29 7.07 0.03 -33.66
N THR A 30 6.36 -0.98 -33.17
CA THR A 30 4.91 -0.93 -33.01
C THR A 30 4.62 0.16 -31.99
N THR A 31 4.09 1.29 -32.47
CA THR A 31 3.69 2.40 -31.62
C THR A 31 2.75 1.89 -30.54
N LYS A 32 3.14 2.01 -29.27
CA LYS A 32 2.33 1.64 -28.11
C LYS A 32 1.03 2.44 -28.10
N ARG A 33 -0.08 1.82 -27.71
CA ARG A 33 -1.41 2.41 -27.79
C ARG A 33 -2.12 2.39 -26.45
N ALA A 34 -2.63 3.55 -26.04
CA ALA A 34 -3.43 3.72 -24.82
C ALA A 34 -4.87 4.14 -25.14
N LEU A 35 -5.82 3.53 -24.43
CA LEU A 35 -7.22 3.94 -24.41
C LEU A 35 -7.51 4.75 -23.13
N LEU A 36 -8.10 5.94 -23.25
CA LEU A 36 -8.50 6.77 -22.11
C LEU A 36 -10.02 6.83 -22.02
N LEU A 37 -10.60 6.60 -20.83
CA LEU A 37 -12.04 6.48 -20.62
C LEU A 37 -12.53 7.27 -19.40
N GLY A 38 -13.74 7.82 -19.47
CA GLY A 38 -14.42 8.42 -18.32
C GLY A 38 -13.89 9.78 -17.85
N TYR A 39 -12.88 10.34 -18.52
CA TYR A 39 -12.38 11.69 -18.21
C TYR A 39 -13.19 12.77 -18.94
N ALA A 40 -13.25 13.97 -18.36
CA ALA A 40 -13.86 15.13 -19.01
C ALA A 40 -13.12 15.49 -20.32
N PRO A 41 -13.79 16.04 -21.34
CA PRO A 41 -13.18 16.32 -22.65
C PRO A 41 -11.88 17.13 -22.60
N GLN A 42 -11.83 18.18 -21.76
CA GLN A 42 -10.64 19.02 -21.61
C GLN A 42 -9.49 18.27 -20.92
N THR A 43 -9.82 17.37 -19.99
CA THR A 43 -8.85 16.50 -19.34
C THR A 43 -8.30 15.47 -20.33
N LEU A 44 -9.16 14.88 -21.17
CA LEU A 44 -8.72 13.96 -22.22
C LEU A 44 -7.72 14.61 -23.17
N GLU A 45 -7.95 15.85 -23.57
CA GLU A 45 -7.01 16.59 -24.44
C GLU A 45 -5.63 16.71 -23.79
N ALA A 46 -5.56 17.18 -22.54
CA ALA A 46 -4.31 17.29 -21.79
C ALA A 46 -3.57 15.94 -21.64
N LEU A 47 -4.30 14.88 -21.26
CA LEU A 47 -3.71 13.54 -21.11
C LEU A 47 -3.18 12.98 -22.43
N ARG A 48 -3.82 13.31 -23.56
CA ARG A 48 -3.40 12.86 -24.89
C ARG A 48 -2.14 13.57 -25.36
N ASP A 49 -2.03 14.87 -25.08
CA ASP A 49 -0.83 15.63 -25.42
C ASP A 49 0.38 15.04 -24.68
N GLU A 50 0.26 14.82 -23.38
CA GLU A 50 1.33 14.20 -22.57
C GLU A 50 1.69 12.78 -23.04
N LEU A 51 0.70 11.92 -23.35
CA LEU A 51 0.97 10.58 -23.90
C LEU A 51 1.63 10.63 -25.29
N THR A 52 1.27 11.63 -26.10
CA THR A 52 1.87 11.82 -27.43
C THR A 52 3.34 12.23 -27.31
N GLU A 53 3.69 13.06 -26.32
CA GLU A 53 5.08 13.39 -26.00
C GLU A 53 5.90 12.16 -25.60
N LEU A 54 5.27 11.17 -24.96
CA LEU A 54 5.88 9.86 -24.65
C LEU A 54 5.89 8.88 -25.84
N GLY A 55 5.42 9.29 -27.02
CA GLY A 55 5.33 8.42 -28.20
C GLY A 55 4.23 7.36 -28.13
N VAL A 56 3.25 7.52 -27.23
CA VAL A 56 2.11 6.63 -27.06
C VAL A 56 0.93 7.15 -27.87
N ALA A 57 0.44 6.35 -28.82
CA ALA A 57 -0.73 6.70 -29.61
C ALA A 57 -2.03 6.56 -28.81
N THR A 58 -2.86 7.59 -28.81
CA THR A 58 -4.18 7.58 -28.18
C THR A 58 -5.28 7.49 -29.24
N GLY A 59 -6.09 6.43 -29.21
CA GLY A 59 -7.16 6.18 -30.19
C GLY A 59 -8.55 6.13 -29.54
N GLY A 60 -9.50 6.91 -30.06
CA GLY A 60 -10.94 6.84 -29.72
C GLY A 60 -11.33 7.02 -28.24
N THR A 61 -10.81 8.07 -27.63
CA THR A 61 -10.89 8.34 -26.19
C THR A 61 -12.18 9.05 -25.71
N ALA A 62 -13.21 9.23 -26.55
CA ALA A 62 -14.39 10.04 -26.21
C ALA A 62 -15.71 9.25 -26.16
N SER A 63 -15.79 8.09 -26.83
CA SER A 63 -16.98 7.23 -26.85
C SER A 63 -16.60 5.87 -27.43
N LEU A 64 -16.90 4.80 -26.69
CA LEU A 64 -16.65 3.41 -27.11
C LEU A 64 -17.51 3.01 -28.33
N VAL A 65 -18.46 3.86 -28.76
CA VAL A 65 -19.47 3.57 -29.79
C VAL A 65 -18.90 3.53 -31.22
N HIS A 66 -17.68 4.02 -31.44
CA HIS A 66 -17.07 4.11 -32.78
C HIS A 66 -15.63 3.58 -32.85
N LEU A 67 -15.23 2.71 -31.90
CA LEU A 67 -13.90 2.09 -31.93
C LEU A 67 -13.89 0.88 -32.87
N GLU A 68 -13.26 1.02 -34.05
CA GLU A 68 -12.88 -0.11 -34.90
C GLU A 68 -11.73 -0.88 -34.22
N SER A 69 -11.96 -2.13 -33.77
CA SER A 69 -11.04 -2.99 -32.99
C SER A 69 -9.54 -2.72 -33.17
N PRO A 70 -8.95 -1.77 -32.42
CA PRO A 70 -7.52 -1.61 -32.40
C PRO A 70 -6.97 -2.40 -31.22
N GLU A 71 -5.88 -3.15 -31.42
CA GLU A 71 -5.12 -3.70 -30.30
C GLU A 71 -4.57 -2.53 -29.49
N PHE A 72 -5.16 -2.26 -28.32
CA PHE A 72 -4.64 -1.33 -27.33
C PHE A 72 -3.77 -2.12 -26.36
N ASP A 73 -2.59 -1.59 -26.03
CA ASP A 73 -1.68 -2.22 -25.06
C ASP A 73 -2.13 -1.97 -23.60
N VAL A 74 -2.80 -0.84 -23.35
CA VAL A 74 -3.32 -0.46 -22.03
C VAL A 74 -4.59 0.38 -22.18
N ALA A 75 -5.48 0.29 -21.19
CA ALA A 75 -6.54 1.26 -21.00
C ALA A 75 -6.48 1.87 -19.60
N ILE A 76 -6.60 3.20 -19.54
CA ILE A 76 -6.75 3.95 -18.31
C ILE A 76 -8.16 4.51 -18.24
N HIS A 77 -8.84 4.34 -17.11
CA HIS A 77 -10.16 4.92 -16.91
C HIS A 77 -10.22 5.78 -15.65
N ALA A 78 -11.04 6.83 -15.71
CA ALA A 78 -11.28 7.70 -14.57
C ALA A 78 -11.96 6.95 -13.41
N PRO A 79 -11.75 7.38 -12.16
CA PRO A 79 -12.54 6.92 -11.03
C PRO A 79 -14.03 7.22 -11.28
N GLY A 80 -14.89 6.23 -10.99
CA GLY A 80 -16.34 6.36 -11.23
C GLY A 80 -16.81 6.01 -12.65
N THR A 81 -15.91 5.55 -13.52
CA THR A 81 -16.29 4.97 -14.83
C THR A 81 -17.25 3.80 -14.63
N SER A 82 -18.34 3.77 -15.40
CA SER A 82 -19.42 2.81 -15.15
C SER A 82 -18.96 1.37 -15.40
N SER A 83 -19.55 0.40 -14.69
CA SER A 83 -19.26 -1.02 -14.92
C SER A 83 -19.59 -1.48 -16.34
N ALA A 84 -20.53 -0.81 -17.03
CA ALA A 84 -20.83 -1.10 -18.43
C ALA A 84 -19.69 -0.68 -19.35
N GLU A 85 -19.16 0.54 -19.18
CA GLU A 85 -18.01 1.03 -19.94
C GLU A 85 -16.75 0.22 -19.66
N ARG A 86 -16.48 -0.16 -18.41
CA ARG A 86 -15.32 -1.00 -18.04
C ARG A 86 -15.40 -2.38 -18.71
N ARG A 87 -16.57 -3.02 -18.73
CA ARG A 87 -16.77 -4.30 -19.43
C ARG A 87 -16.54 -4.17 -20.94
N GLN A 88 -17.10 -3.13 -21.56
CA GLN A 88 -16.90 -2.90 -22.99
C GLN A 88 -15.42 -2.61 -23.30
N ALA A 89 -14.72 -1.86 -22.45
CA ALA A 89 -13.27 -1.66 -22.57
C ALA A 89 -12.50 -2.97 -22.45
N ARG A 90 -12.86 -3.83 -21.49
CA ARG A 90 -12.25 -5.16 -21.32
C ARG A 90 -12.45 -6.05 -22.55
N GLU A 91 -13.63 -6.04 -23.15
CA GLU A 91 -13.92 -6.77 -24.40
C GLU A 91 -13.06 -6.28 -25.57
N LEU A 92 -12.80 -4.98 -25.66
CA LEU A 92 -11.94 -4.38 -26.69
C LEU A 92 -10.45 -4.68 -26.47
N LEU A 93 -9.99 -4.65 -25.21
CA LEU A 93 -8.59 -4.90 -24.83
C LEU A 93 -8.20 -6.38 -24.96
N GLY A 94 -9.14 -7.29 -24.77
CA GLY A 94 -8.84 -8.71 -24.59
C GLY A 94 -8.07 -8.98 -23.28
N SER A 95 -7.54 -10.20 -23.15
CA SER A 95 -6.89 -10.67 -21.91
C SER A 95 -5.42 -10.24 -21.76
N HIS A 96 -4.82 -9.67 -22.81
CA HIS A 96 -3.39 -9.34 -22.83
C HIS A 96 -3.07 -7.95 -22.32
N ALA A 97 -4.05 -7.03 -22.32
CA ALA A 97 -3.87 -5.63 -21.97
C ALA A 97 -4.49 -5.27 -20.61
N SER A 98 -3.81 -4.38 -19.88
CA SER A 98 -4.23 -3.93 -18.56
C SER A 98 -5.35 -2.90 -18.66
N LEU A 99 -6.34 -2.98 -17.76
CA LEU A 99 -7.37 -1.95 -17.56
C LEU A 99 -7.14 -1.37 -16.16
N ILE A 100 -6.71 -0.11 -16.10
CA ILE A 100 -6.21 0.51 -14.88
C ILE A 100 -7.09 1.72 -14.54
N GLU A 101 -7.62 1.75 -13.33
CA GLU A 101 -8.25 2.97 -12.81
C GLU A 101 -7.16 3.99 -12.44
N ALA A 102 -7.29 5.23 -12.87
CA ALA A 102 -6.39 6.30 -12.44
C ALA A 102 -7.11 7.66 -12.39
N PRO A 103 -6.94 8.48 -11.33
CA PRO A 103 -7.28 9.89 -11.43
C PRO A 103 -6.43 10.55 -12.53
N ALA A 104 -6.91 11.65 -13.11
CA ALA A 104 -6.26 12.30 -14.24
C ALA A 104 -4.77 12.60 -13.98
N ALA A 105 -4.44 13.08 -12.78
CA ALA A 105 -3.07 13.38 -12.36
C ALA A 105 -2.11 12.18 -12.41
N LEU A 106 -2.62 10.95 -12.41
CA LEU A 106 -1.83 9.72 -12.45
C LEU A 106 -2.02 8.91 -13.75
N ALA A 107 -2.87 9.39 -14.66
CA ALA A 107 -3.27 8.58 -15.81
C ALA A 107 -2.12 8.35 -16.79
N VAL A 108 -1.33 9.39 -17.07
CA VAL A 108 -0.16 9.30 -17.98
C VAL A 108 0.93 8.44 -17.39
N SER A 109 1.30 8.65 -16.12
CA SER A 109 2.34 7.86 -15.46
C SER A 109 1.97 6.39 -15.35
N ARG A 110 0.72 6.07 -14.97
CA ARG A 110 0.24 4.67 -14.93
C ARG A 110 0.19 4.03 -16.32
N ALA A 111 -0.18 4.77 -17.36
CA ALA A 111 -0.10 4.27 -18.73
C ALA A 111 1.34 3.97 -19.12
N ALA A 112 2.28 4.90 -18.87
CA ALA A 112 3.69 4.73 -19.21
C ALA A 112 4.28 3.48 -18.51
N SER A 113 4.10 3.36 -17.19
CA SER A 113 4.57 2.20 -16.41
C SER A 113 4.01 0.87 -16.94
N ALA A 114 2.72 0.84 -17.31
CA ALA A 114 2.10 -0.36 -17.87
C ALA A 114 2.64 -0.72 -19.27
N LEU A 115 2.96 0.28 -20.10
CA LEU A 115 3.45 0.11 -21.47
C LEU A 115 4.92 -0.31 -21.55
N GLU A 116 5.74 0.22 -20.63
CA GLU A 116 7.15 -0.12 -20.49
C GLU A 116 7.36 -1.51 -19.90
N GLY A 117 6.33 -2.06 -19.25
CA GLY A 117 6.41 -3.36 -18.57
C GLY A 117 7.30 -3.25 -17.34
N GLU A 118 6.93 -2.35 -16.41
CA GLU A 118 7.67 -2.12 -15.17
C GLU A 118 8.07 -3.45 -14.53
N ALA A 119 9.36 -3.58 -14.22
CA ALA A 119 9.86 -4.74 -13.49
C ALA A 119 9.05 -4.85 -12.19
N PRO A 120 8.64 -6.07 -11.79
CA PRO A 120 7.94 -6.25 -10.53
C PRO A 120 8.75 -5.57 -9.41
N PRO A 121 8.07 -4.96 -8.42
CA PRO A 121 8.75 -4.21 -7.38
C PRO A 121 9.85 -5.08 -6.77
N ALA A 122 11.04 -4.50 -6.56
CA ALA A 122 12.17 -5.22 -5.99
C ALA A 122 11.78 -5.72 -4.60
N ILE A 123 11.49 -7.02 -4.50
CA ILE A 123 11.22 -7.76 -3.27
C ILE A 123 11.67 -9.20 -3.47
N ASP A 124 12.35 -9.75 -2.46
CA ASP A 124 12.59 -11.19 -2.39
C ASP A 124 11.31 -11.87 -1.86
N LEU A 125 10.50 -12.38 -2.80
CA LEU A 125 9.26 -13.09 -2.46
C LEU A 125 9.51 -14.36 -1.64
N ASP A 126 10.65 -15.03 -1.80
CA ASP A 126 10.96 -16.23 -1.02
C ASP A 126 11.26 -15.86 0.43
N ALA A 127 12.05 -14.81 0.65
CA ALA A 127 12.33 -14.28 1.99
C ALA A 127 11.05 -13.75 2.65
N TYR A 128 10.20 -13.02 1.93
CA TYR A 128 8.91 -12.55 2.42
C TYR A 128 7.97 -13.71 2.80
N CYS A 129 7.77 -14.68 1.91
CA CYS A 129 6.94 -15.85 2.18
C CYS A 129 7.47 -16.65 3.39
N ALA A 130 8.79 -16.82 3.50
CA ALA A 130 9.42 -17.45 4.64
C ALA A 130 9.19 -16.65 5.94
N ARG A 131 9.26 -15.32 5.88
CA ARG A 131 9.04 -14.41 7.02
C ARG A 131 7.64 -14.54 7.60
N ILE A 132 6.62 -14.73 6.76
CA ILE A 132 5.22 -14.87 7.18
C ILE A 132 4.75 -16.33 7.33
N GLY A 133 5.57 -17.31 6.95
CA GLY A 133 5.22 -18.73 6.99
C GLY A 133 4.33 -19.20 5.83
N TYR A 134 4.26 -18.45 4.74
CA TYR A 134 3.46 -18.80 3.56
C TYR A 134 4.15 -19.85 2.69
N ARG A 135 3.43 -20.93 2.37
CA ARG A 135 3.92 -22.05 1.54
C ARG A 135 2.97 -22.43 0.40
N GLY A 136 1.95 -21.61 0.15
CA GLY A 136 0.92 -21.87 -0.86
C GLY A 136 1.30 -21.38 -2.26
N PRO A 137 0.38 -21.55 -3.24
CA PRO A 137 0.54 -21.05 -4.60
C PRO A 137 0.50 -19.52 -4.68
N ARG A 138 1.42 -18.91 -5.44
CA ARG A 138 1.52 -17.45 -5.58
C ARG A 138 0.62 -16.86 -6.69
N GLU A 139 -0.41 -17.60 -7.09
CA GLU A 139 -1.38 -17.13 -8.08
C GLU A 139 -2.25 -16.02 -7.50
N ALA A 140 -2.62 -15.04 -8.32
CA ALA A 140 -3.43 -13.89 -7.93
C ALA A 140 -4.91 -14.27 -7.73
N THR A 141 -5.21 -15.07 -6.71
CA THR A 141 -6.56 -15.55 -6.37
C THR A 141 -7.03 -15.00 -5.03
N PHE A 142 -8.34 -15.03 -4.80
CA PHE A 142 -8.91 -14.67 -3.50
C PHE A 142 -8.36 -15.53 -2.36
N HIS A 143 -8.17 -16.84 -2.60
CA HIS A 143 -7.62 -17.74 -1.58
C HIS A 143 -6.20 -17.34 -1.18
N THR A 144 -5.33 -17.09 -2.16
CA THR A 144 -3.97 -16.60 -1.90
C THR A 144 -3.99 -15.27 -1.14
N LEU A 145 -4.81 -14.31 -1.58
CA LEU A 145 -4.92 -13.00 -0.93
C LEU A 145 -5.37 -13.13 0.54
N ALA A 146 -6.40 -13.93 0.80
CA ALA A 146 -6.94 -14.14 2.14
C ALA A 146 -5.91 -14.78 3.07
N THR A 147 -5.20 -15.82 2.61
CA THR A 147 -4.16 -16.48 3.41
C THR A 147 -2.98 -15.54 3.68
N LEU A 148 -2.56 -14.75 2.70
CA LEU A 148 -1.50 -13.76 2.90
C LEU A 148 -1.90 -12.69 3.92
N GLN A 149 -3.13 -12.17 3.85
CA GLN A 149 -3.64 -11.16 4.78
C GLN A 149 -3.84 -11.71 6.21
N GLU A 150 -4.11 -13.00 6.36
CA GLU A 150 -4.15 -13.66 7.67
C GLU A 150 -2.74 -13.88 8.25
N GLN A 151 -1.81 -14.37 7.44
CA GLN A 151 -0.47 -14.77 7.90
C GLN A 151 0.48 -13.59 8.15
N HIS A 152 0.40 -12.54 7.33
CA HIS A 152 1.26 -11.37 7.50
C HIS A 152 1.16 -10.76 8.92
N PRO A 153 -0.03 -10.40 9.44
CA PRO A 153 -0.17 -9.83 10.78
C PRO A 153 -0.10 -10.85 11.91
N ALA A 154 -0.05 -12.14 11.61
CA ALA A 154 0.26 -13.21 12.57
C ALA A 154 1.76 -13.36 12.78
N ALA A 155 2.57 -12.95 11.80
CA ALA A 155 4.02 -13.12 11.82
C ALA A 155 4.80 -11.82 12.03
N ILE A 156 4.32 -10.69 11.50
CA ILE A 156 4.96 -9.38 11.59
C ILE A 156 4.11 -8.52 12.52
N ALA A 157 4.69 -8.15 13.67
CA ALA A 157 3.99 -7.31 14.64
C ALA A 157 3.85 -5.88 14.13
N PHE A 158 2.70 -5.27 14.40
CA PHE A 158 2.59 -3.82 14.39
C PHE A 158 3.35 -3.25 15.59
N GLU A 159 4.20 -2.24 15.41
CA GLU A 159 4.94 -1.57 16.49
C GLU A 159 5.39 -0.16 16.09
N ASN A 160 5.62 0.72 17.08
CA ASN A 160 6.12 2.09 16.88
C ASN A 160 7.37 2.40 17.72
N LEU A 161 8.20 1.40 18.01
CA LEU A 161 9.36 1.53 18.90
C LEU A 161 10.41 2.47 18.31
N ASP A 162 10.65 2.43 17.01
CA ASP A 162 11.59 3.34 16.35
C ASP A 162 11.14 4.80 16.46
N VAL A 163 9.83 5.06 16.47
CA VAL A 163 9.27 6.40 16.70
C VAL A 163 9.53 6.86 18.14
N LEU A 164 9.30 5.98 19.12
CA LEU A 164 9.54 6.29 20.54
C LEU A 164 11.02 6.47 20.89
N MET A 165 11.91 5.88 20.09
CA MET A 165 13.37 6.02 20.19
C MET A 165 13.95 7.10 19.26
N ASP A 166 13.11 7.84 18.54
CA ASP A 166 13.51 8.92 17.62
C ASP A 166 14.47 8.46 16.50
N LYS A 167 14.32 7.21 16.04
CA LYS A 167 15.15 6.62 14.96
C LYS A 167 14.67 6.99 13.55
N GLY A 168 13.52 7.66 13.42
CA GLY A 168 12.87 7.97 12.15
C GLY A 168 12.26 6.74 11.48
N ILE A 169 11.47 6.94 10.42
CA ILE A 169 10.87 5.87 9.63
C ILE A 169 11.11 6.16 8.14
N ASP A 170 11.91 5.31 7.51
CA ASP A 170 12.28 5.40 6.09
C ASP A 170 11.46 4.39 5.28
N LEU A 171 10.66 4.88 4.33
CA LEU A 171 9.76 4.05 3.53
C LEU A 171 10.41 3.49 2.25
N ALA A 172 11.71 3.70 2.05
CA ALA A 172 12.42 3.08 0.95
C ALA A 172 12.27 1.53 0.99
N PRO A 173 11.98 0.87 -0.15
CA PRO A 173 11.73 -0.57 -0.21
C PRO A 173 12.80 -1.42 0.51
N GLU A 174 14.07 -1.11 0.31
CA GLU A 174 15.20 -1.84 0.89
C GLU A 174 15.29 -1.66 2.41
N ARG A 175 14.84 -0.52 2.93
CA ARG A 175 14.80 -0.23 4.36
C ARG A 175 13.68 -0.98 5.05
N ILE A 176 12.52 -1.02 4.41
CA ILE A 176 11.38 -1.81 4.88
C ILE A 176 11.75 -3.30 4.90
N ASP A 177 12.37 -3.82 3.84
CA ASP A 177 12.79 -5.23 3.78
C ASP A 177 13.84 -5.57 4.85
N ALA A 178 14.89 -4.75 4.95
CA ALA A 178 15.93 -4.95 5.97
C ALA A 178 15.36 -4.95 7.39
N LYS A 179 14.31 -4.16 7.66
CA LYS A 179 13.69 -4.09 8.98
C LYS A 179 12.69 -5.23 9.22
N LEU A 180 11.66 -5.34 8.39
CA LEU A 180 10.53 -6.25 8.62
C LEU A 180 10.86 -7.70 8.29
N ILE A 181 11.72 -7.94 7.28
CA ILE A 181 12.11 -9.29 6.84
C ILE A 181 13.41 -9.71 7.54
N ASP A 182 14.52 -9.01 7.27
CA ASP A 182 15.86 -9.49 7.67
C ASP A 182 16.09 -9.37 9.18
N ALA A 183 15.81 -8.20 9.75
CA ALA A 183 15.92 -7.95 11.18
C ALA A 183 14.72 -8.49 11.98
N ARG A 184 13.72 -9.09 11.30
CA ARG A 184 12.50 -9.67 11.88
C ARG A 184 11.74 -8.73 12.81
N ARG A 185 11.90 -7.42 12.64
CA ARG A 185 11.15 -6.40 13.39
C ARG A 185 9.72 -6.29 12.87
N GLY A 186 8.95 -5.45 13.56
CA GLY A 186 7.65 -4.99 13.10
C GLY A 186 7.74 -3.65 12.39
N GLY A 187 6.60 -3.00 12.22
CA GLY A 187 6.51 -1.61 11.79
C GLY A 187 5.11 -1.07 12.04
N TYR A 188 4.82 0.15 11.60
CA TYR A 188 3.45 0.66 11.60
C TYR A 188 2.80 0.65 10.21
N CYS A 189 1.65 1.31 10.05
CA CYS A 189 0.76 1.12 8.90
C CYS A 189 1.44 1.33 7.53
N PHE A 190 2.32 2.33 7.39
CA PHE A 190 3.01 2.61 6.14
C PHE A 190 4.00 1.51 5.78
N GLU A 191 4.79 1.01 6.73
CA GLU A 191 5.78 -0.05 6.50
C GLU A 191 5.09 -1.38 6.16
N HIS A 192 4.05 -1.74 6.93
CA HIS A 192 3.25 -2.94 6.71
C HIS A 192 2.59 -2.97 5.34
N ASN A 193 1.78 -1.95 5.03
CA ASN A 193 0.99 -1.96 3.81
C ASN A 193 1.86 -1.66 2.56
N ALA A 194 3.00 -0.97 2.68
CA ALA A 194 3.96 -0.84 1.58
C ALA A 194 4.66 -2.17 1.26
N LEU A 195 5.12 -2.91 2.28
CA LEU A 195 5.66 -4.26 2.09
C LEU A 195 4.63 -5.19 1.46
N PHE A 196 3.40 -5.19 2.00
CA PHE A 196 2.34 -6.05 1.51
C PHE A 196 1.93 -5.72 0.08
N LYS A 197 1.82 -4.43 -0.26
CA LYS A 197 1.58 -3.96 -1.63
C LYS A 197 2.63 -4.50 -2.60
N ARG A 198 3.93 -4.32 -2.29
CA ARG A 198 5.01 -4.84 -3.14
C ARG A 198 4.94 -6.36 -3.31
N ALA A 199 4.72 -7.10 -2.23
CA ALA A 199 4.60 -8.56 -2.30
C ALA A 199 3.42 -9.01 -3.17
N LEU A 200 2.24 -8.40 -3.00
CA LEU A 200 1.07 -8.70 -3.82
C LEU A 200 1.28 -8.33 -5.30
N THR A 201 1.84 -7.16 -5.58
CA THR A 201 2.14 -6.75 -6.97
C THR A 201 3.13 -7.70 -7.63
N ALA A 202 4.17 -8.14 -6.92
CA ALA A 202 5.13 -9.13 -7.43
C ALA A 202 4.51 -10.53 -7.65
N MET A 203 3.39 -10.84 -6.99
CA MET A 203 2.57 -12.04 -7.24
C MET A 203 1.51 -11.84 -8.34
N GLY A 204 1.49 -10.68 -9.01
CA GLY A 204 0.59 -10.37 -10.12
C GLY A 204 -0.77 -9.82 -9.72
N PHE A 205 -0.99 -9.46 -8.46
CA PHE A 205 -2.19 -8.74 -8.06
C PHE A 205 -2.15 -7.29 -8.54
N GLN A 206 -3.30 -6.77 -8.97
CA GLN A 206 -3.50 -5.33 -9.18
C GLN A 206 -3.85 -4.67 -7.84
N VAL A 207 -2.96 -3.80 -7.34
CA VAL A 207 -3.07 -3.21 -6.00
C VAL A 207 -2.96 -1.69 -6.05
N ASP A 208 -3.97 -1.01 -5.51
CA ASP A 208 -3.93 0.42 -5.24
C ASP A 208 -3.58 0.67 -3.76
N GLY A 209 -2.68 1.62 -3.51
CA GLY A 209 -2.52 2.22 -2.19
C GLY A 209 -3.62 3.25 -1.93
N LEU A 210 -4.21 3.25 -0.74
CA LEU A 210 -5.18 4.24 -0.28
C LEU A 210 -4.66 4.96 0.97
N ILE A 211 -5.24 6.12 1.28
CA ILE A 211 -5.02 6.85 2.53
C ILE A 211 -6.33 7.02 3.29
N ALA A 212 -6.27 6.96 4.60
CA ALA A 212 -7.42 6.99 5.48
C ALA A 212 -7.23 7.91 6.70
N ARG A 213 -8.36 8.46 7.17
CA ARG A 213 -8.48 9.20 8.42
C ARG A 213 -8.93 8.23 9.51
N VAL A 214 -8.09 8.04 10.53
CA VAL A 214 -8.44 7.16 11.67
C VAL A 214 -9.59 7.79 12.46
N LEU A 215 -10.62 7.00 12.76
CA LEU A 215 -11.77 7.41 13.60
C LEU A 215 -11.85 6.62 14.90
N TRP A 216 -11.03 5.58 15.02
CA TRP A 216 -11.02 4.71 16.18
C TRP A 216 -10.76 5.53 17.45
N GLN A 217 -11.67 5.38 18.42
CA GLN A 217 -11.68 6.11 19.70
C GLN A 217 -11.83 7.64 19.61
N ALA A 218 -12.10 8.20 18.42
CA ALA A 218 -12.45 9.61 18.31
C ALA A 218 -13.81 9.89 18.99
N PRO A 219 -13.92 10.93 19.84
CA PRO A 219 -15.20 11.34 20.40
C PRO A 219 -16.20 11.72 19.30
N ALA A 220 -17.49 11.45 19.55
CA ALA A 220 -18.55 11.86 18.64
C ALA A 220 -18.55 13.40 18.47
N GLY A 221 -18.63 13.86 17.22
CA GLY A 221 -18.60 15.29 16.89
C GLY A 221 -17.19 15.90 16.76
N SER A 222 -16.12 15.11 16.90
CA SER A 222 -14.76 15.58 16.64
C SER A 222 -14.58 16.02 15.18
N ALA A 223 -13.73 17.02 14.96
CA ALA A 223 -13.30 17.38 13.62
C ALA A 223 -12.61 16.18 12.93
N PRO A 224 -12.64 16.08 11.59
CA PRO A 224 -11.96 15.01 10.87
C PRO A 224 -10.46 14.96 11.18
N ASN A 225 -9.96 13.79 11.55
CA ASN A 225 -8.52 13.57 11.78
C ASN A 225 -7.70 13.70 10.49
N LEU A 226 -6.40 13.94 10.59
CA LEU A 226 -5.50 13.95 9.44
C LEU A 226 -5.42 12.56 8.77
N PRO A 227 -5.23 12.51 7.43
CA PRO A 227 -5.10 11.26 6.70
C PRO A 227 -3.73 10.65 7.01
N THR A 228 -3.70 9.68 7.91
CA THR A 228 -2.47 9.16 8.57
C THR A 228 -2.42 7.64 8.60
N HIS A 229 -3.32 6.98 7.88
CA HIS A 229 -3.36 5.52 7.79
C HIS A 229 -3.34 5.06 6.34
N MET A 230 -2.42 4.15 6.01
CA MET A 230 -2.39 3.49 4.70
C MET A 230 -3.24 2.23 4.75
N ALA A 231 -4.01 1.98 3.70
CA ALA A 231 -4.68 0.70 3.45
C ALA A 231 -4.59 0.39 1.95
N LEU A 232 -5.02 -0.80 1.54
CA LEU A 232 -4.93 -1.25 0.15
C LEU A 232 -6.30 -1.58 -0.42
N ARG A 233 -6.41 -1.40 -1.74
CA ARG A 233 -7.51 -1.93 -2.54
C ARG A 233 -6.92 -2.90 -3.57
N VAL A 234 -7.34 -4.15 -3.50
CA VAL A 234 -6.91 -5.22 -4.42
C VAL A 234 -8.04 -5.55 -5.38
N TRP A 235 -7.74 -5.61 -6.67
CA TRP A 235 -8.71 -5.95 -7.71
C TRP A 235 -8.62 -7.43 -8.08
N LEU A 236 -9.75 -8.13 -8.03
CA LEU A 236 -9.92 -9.50 -8.50
C LEU A 236 -11.20 -9.58 -9.32
N ASP A 237 -11.13 -10.01 -10.58
CA ASP A 237 -12.29 -10.11 -11.49
C ASP A 237 -13.17 -8.84 -11.47
N ASP A 238 -12.53 -7.67 -11.62
CA ASP A 238 -13.14 -6.32 -11.54
C ASP A 238 -13.83 -5.96 -10.21
N THR A 239 -13.65 -6.78 -9.18
CA THR A 239 -14.18 -6.59 -7.83
C THR A 239 -13.11 -6.00 -6.91
N PRO A 240 -13.36 -4.82 -6.30
CA PRO A 240 -12.44 -4.19 -5.36
C PRO A 240 -12.59 -4.78 -3.95
N TRP A 241 -11.47 -5.23 -3.39
CA TRP A 241 -11.36 -5.77 -2.04
C TRP A 241 -10.53 -4.84 -1.16
N LEU A 242 -11.05 -4.46 0.00
CA LEU A 242 -10.31 -3.75 1.03
C LEU A 242 -9.39 -4.72 1.76
N VAL A 243 -8.10 -4.39 1.74
CA VAL A 243 -7.03 -5.18 2.35
C VAL A 243 -6.22 -4.26 3.25
N ASP A 244 -5.97 -4.68 4.48
CA ASP A 244 -5.19 -3.89 5.44
C ASP A 244 -4.51 -4.82 6.44
N VAL A 245 -3.17 -4.80 6.44
CA VAL A 245 -2.33 -5.55 7.37
C VAL A 245 -1.60 -4.65 8.37
N GLY A 246 -1.96 -3.36 8.42
CA GLY A 246 -1.19 -2.31 9.11
C GLY A 246 -1.96 -1.44 10.10
N PHE A 247 -3.26 -1.66 10.36
CA PHE A 247 -4.02 -0.83 11.32
C PHE A 247 -3.72 -1.10 12.81
N GLY A 248 -3.15 -2.27 13.13
CA GLY A 248 -2.95 -2.74 14.50
C GLY A 248 -4.15 -3.52 15.07
N GLY A 249 -4.45 -3.37 16.37
CA GLY A 249 -5.29 -4.33 17.12
C GLY A 249 -6.74 -4.61 16.65
N ASN A 250 -7.26 -3.92 15.63
CA ASN A 250 -8.61 -4.14 15.10
C ASN A 250 -8.70 -4.30 13.57
N MET A 251 -7.58 -4.47 12.83
CA MET A 251 -7.67 -4.68 11.37
C MET A 251 -8.45 -5.94 11.01
N PRO A 252 -9.21 -5.94 9.89
CA PRO A 252 -9.76 -7.18 9.35
C PRO A 252 -8.64 -8.13 8.91
N THR A 253 -8.80 -9.42 9.21
CA THR A 253 -7.85 -10.51 8.88
C THR A 253 -8.27 -11.27 7.62
N THR A 254 -9.15 -10.68 6.83
CA THR A 254 -9.65 -11.22 5.56
C THR A 254 -9.99 -10.04 4.65
N PRO A 255 -9.78 -10.16 3.32
CA PRO A 255 -10.19 -9.12 2.38
C PRO A 255 -11.70 -8.88 2.48
N LEU A 256 -12.11 -7.61 2.45
CA LEU A 256 -13.52 -7.22 2.54
C LEU A 256 -14.02 -6.69 1.20
N ASP A 257 -15.15 -7.21 0.73
CA ASP A 257 -15.80 -6.76 -0.50
C ASP A 257 -16.26 -5.30 -0.35
N MET A 258 -15.79 -4.42 -1.24
CA MET A 258 -16.14 -3.00 -1.23
C MET A 258 -17.40 -2.67 -2.05
N THR A 259 -17.99 -3.66 -2.74
CA THR A 259 -19.20 -3.50 -3.57
C THR A 259 -20.50 -3.61 -2.77
N THR A 260 -20.41 -4.09 -1.52
CA THR A 260 -21.56 -4.30 -0.64
C THR A 260 -21.37 -3.64 0.72
N SER A 261 -22.47 -3.12 1.28
CA SER A 261 -22.53 -2.60 2.65
C SER A 261 -23.01 -3.62 3.67
N ALA A 262 -23.26 -4.86 3.24
CA ALA A 262 -23.66 -5.94 4.13
C ALA A 262 -22.56 -6.25 5.16
N PRO A 263 -22.92 -6.67 6.39
CA PRO A 263 -21.96 -7.19 7.35
C PRO A 263 -21.22 -8.43 6.80
N GLN A 264 -19.90 -8.44 6.93
CA GLN A 264 -19.00 -9.47 6.43
C GLN A 264 -18.31 -10.14 7.62
N PRO A 265 -18.56 -11.44 7.90
CA PRO A 265 -17.91 -12.16 8.97
C PRO A 265 -16.45 -12.43 8.61
N THR A 266 -15.57 -12.20 9.57
CA THR A 266 -14.14 -12.57 9.52
C THR A 266 -13.83 -13.45 10.74
N PRO A 267 -12.69 -14.17 10.77
CA PRO A 267 -12.31 -14.96 11.94
C PRO A 267 -12.26 -14.16 13.25
N HIS A 268 -12.09 -12.84 13.16
CA HIS A 268 -11.85 -11.95 14.29
C HIS A 268 -12.96 -10.93 14.56
N GLY A 269 -14.12 -11.10 13.93
CA GLY A 269 -15.28 -10.26 14.17
C GLY A 269 -16.06 -9.93 12.89
N LEU A 270 -17.12 -9.16 13.07
CA LEU A 270 -18.02 -8.75 12.00
C LEU A 270 -17.67 -7.32 11.56
N TYR A 271 -17.40 -7.15 10.27
CA TYR A 271 -17.00 -5.88 9.67
C TYR A 271 -18.01 -5.42 8.63
N ARG A 272 -17.99 -4.14 8.27
CA ARG A 272 -18.70 -3.63 7.08
C ARG A 272 -17.97 -2.45 6.48
N VAL A 273 -18.00 -2.37 5.15
CA VAL A 273 -17.49 -1.24 4.37
C VAL A 273 -18.70 -0.47 3.85
N LEU A 274 -18.80 0.81 4.21
CA LEU A 274 -19.90 1.68 3.80
C LEU A 274 -19.42 2.72 2.80
N PRO A 275 -20.12 2.96 1.69
CA PRO A 275 -19.95 4.20 0.93
C PRO A 275 -20.16 5.40 1.87
N PHE A 276 -19.25 6.35 1.85
CA PHE A 276 -19.29 7.51 2.73
C PHE A 276 -18.75 8.76 2.03
N GLY A 277 -19.64 9.62 1.56
CA GLY A 277 -19.28 10.67 0.61
C GLY A 277 -18.74 10.03 -0.67
N ASP A 278 -17.60 10.53 -1.15
CA ASP A 278 -16.91 9.96 -2.31
C ASP A 278 -16.03 8.75 -1.94
N GLY A 279 -15.77 8.52 -0.64
CA GLY A 279 -14.90 7.46 -0.15
C GLY A 279 -15.65 6.31 0.53
N TRP A 280 -14.97 5.64 1.46
CA TRP A 280 -15.53 4.53 2.22
C TRP A 280 -15.26 4.65 3.70
N ARG A 281 -16.12 4.07 4.54
CA ARG A 281 -15.91 3.97 5.98
C ARG A 281 -15.93 2.51 6.40
N LEU A 282 -14.85 2.08 7.06
CA LEU A 282 -14.77 0.75 7.67
C LEU A 282 -15.32 0.81 9.10
N GLN A 283 -16.18 -0.15 9.44
CA GLN A 283 -16.67 -0.34 10.80
C GLN A 283 -16.54 -1.79 11.25
N VAL A 284 -16.44 -1.96 12.57
CA VAL A 284 -16.42 -3.26 13.26
C VAL A 284 -17.55 -3.33 14.29
N TRP A 285 -18.16 -4.49 14.44
CA TRP A 285 -19.17 -4.76 15.46
C TRP A 285 -18.51 -5.14 16.79
N ILE A 286 -18.68 -4.29 17.81
CA ILE A 286 -18.10 -4.49 19.15
C ILE A 286 -19.11 -4.00 20.19
N GLU A 287 -19.41 -4.82 21.20
CA GLU A 287 -20.35 -4.49 22.29
C GLU A 287 -21.71 -4.02 21.76
N ASP A 288 -22.30 -4.83 20.87
CA ASP A 288 -23.62 -4.60 20.27
C ASP A 288 -23.78 -3.27 19.52
N ARG A 289 -22.68 -2.73 19.01
CA ARG A 289 -22.67 -1.52 18.19
C ARG A 289 -21.61 -1.54 17.10
N TRP A 290 -21.91 -0.84 16.01
CA TRP A 290 -20.92 -0.51 14.99
C TRP A 290 -20.01 0.61 15.48
N ARG A 291 -18.70 0.36 15.46
CA ARG A 291 -17.67 1.36 15.74
C ARG A 291 -16.86 1.63 14.48
N SER A 292 -16.66 2.89 14.14
CA SER A 292 -15.84 3.29 13.00
C SER A 292 -14.36 3.09 13.29
N LEU A 293 -13.65 2.47 12.36
CA LEU A 293 -12.19 2.34 12.41
C LEU A 293 -11.53 3.51 11.70
N TYR A 294 -11.85 3.70 10.42
CA TYR A 294 -11.31 4.77 9.59
C TYR A 294 -12.19 5.07 8.37
N GLU A 295 -11.93 6.22 7.76
CA GLU A 295 -12.49 6.66 6.48
C GLU A 295 -11.42 6.70 5.41
N LEU A 296 -11.61 5.97 4.32
CA LEU A 296 -10.75 5.92 3.14
C LEU A 296 -11.10 7.06 2.19
N ALA A 297 -10.07 7.74 1.70
CA ALA A 297 -10.19 8.64 0.55
C ALA A 297 -10.48 7.85 -0.74
N PRO A 298 -11.19 8.44 -1.72
CA PRO A 298 -11.47 7.80 -3.00
C PRO A 298 -10.24 7.55 -3.86
N THR A 299 -9.23 8.42 -3.72
CA THR A 299 -8.14 8.53 -4.68
C THR A 299 -6.98 7.60 -4.31
N PRO A 300 -6.55 6.72 -5.23
CA PRO A 300 -5.30 5.99 -5.08
C PRO A 300 -4.12 6.92 -4.83
N GLN A 301 -3.19 6.48 -3.99
CA GLN A 301 -1.97 7.20 -3.65
C GLN A 301 -0.77 6.62 -4.39
N LEU A 302 0.20 7.49 -4.68
CA LEU A 302 1.55 7.10 -5.04
C LEU A 302 2.38 6.80 -3.79
N ASP A 303 3.47 6.07 -3.97
CA ASP A 303 4.35 5.73 -2.85
C ASP A 303 4.93 7.00 -2.18
N ILE A 304 5.26 8.02 -2.99
CA ILE A 304 5.74 9.32 -2.51
C ILE A 304 4.70 10.08 -1.67
N ASP A 305 3.41 9.85 -1.89
CA ASP A 305 2.34 10.54 -1.15
C ASP A 305 2.31 10.10 0.32
N TYR A 306 2.94 8.96 0.65
CA TYR A 306 3.04 8.47 2.02
C TYR A 306 4.16 9.12 2.82
N GLU A 307 5.15 9.78 2.20
CA GLU A 307 6.25 10.44 2.91
C GLU A 307 5.76 11.54 3.86
N LEU A 308 4.82 12.36 3.40
CA LEU A 308 4.26 13.45 4.21
C LEU A 308 3.48 12.95 5.45
N PRO A 309 2.49 12.05 5.33
CA PRO A 309 1.79 11.53 6.49
C PRO A 309 2.68 10.62 7.35
N ASN A 310 3.68 9.93 6.80
CA ASN A 310 4.72 9.22 7.55
C ASN A 310 5.53 10.18 8.42
N TRP A 311 6.05 11.26 7.83
CA TRP A 311 6.80 12.28 8.57
C TRP A 311 5.96 12.89 9.70
N TYR A 312 4.70 13.26 9.44
CA TYR A 312 3.80 13.75 10.49
C TYR A 312 3.63 12.70 11.60
N THR A 313 3.33 11.46 11.24
CA THR A 313 3.04 10.38 12.19
C THR A 313 4.26 10.04 13.05
N ALA A 314 5.47 10.06 12.49
CA ALA A 314 6.71 9.76 13.21
C ALA A 314 7.28 10.95 13.99
N THR A 315 7.07 12.20 13.54
CA THR A 315 7.83 13.35 14.06
C THR A 315 6.98 14.46 14.69
N HIS A 316 5.71 14.59 14.30
CA HIS A 316 4.90 15.69 14.80
C HIS A 316 4.63 15.54 16.30
N PRO A 317 4.81 16.60 17.12
CA PRO A 317 4.66 16.53 18.58
C PRO A 317 3.25 16.12 19.03
N ASP A 318 2.21 16.32 18.21
CA ASP A 318 0.85 15.88 18.53
C ASP A 318 0.54 14.45 18.07
N SER A 319 1.48 13.76 17.42
CA SER A 319 1.30 12.37 17.05
C SER A 319 1.31 11.47 18.28
N HIS A 320 0.25 10.70 18.47
CA HIS A 320 0.14 9.75 19.59
C HIS A 320 1.24 8.66 19.54
N PHE A 321 1.77 8.34 18.35
CA PHE A 321 2.87 7.39 18.20
C PHE A 321 4.20 7.86 18.81
N ARG A 322 4.35 9.16 19.12
CA ARG A 322 5.53 9.68 19.83
C ARG A 322 5.44 9.55 21.35
N HIS A 323 4.25 9.27 21.88
CA HIS A 323 3.97 9.34 23.32
C HIS A 323 3.46 8.04 23.91
N ARG A 324 3.00 7.10 23.09
CA ARG A 324 2.42 5.85 23.56
C ARG A 324 3.02 4.66 22.84
N LEU A 325 3.33 3.61 23.58
CA LEU A 325 3.70 2.34 22.98
C LEU A 325 2.44 1.66 22.46
N THR A 326 2.47 1.29 21.18
CA THR A 326 1.42 0.50 20.54
C THR A 326 2.07 -0.67 19.84
N VAL A 327 1.80 -1.89 20.32
CA VAL A 327 2.22 -3.12 19.66
C VAL A 327 0.99 -4.00 19.44
N ALA A 328 0.85 -4.61 18.27
CA ALA A 328 -0.24 -5.53 18.01
C ALA A 328 0.18 -6.71 17.13
N LEU A 329 -0.46 -7.85 17.34
CA LEU A 329 -0.32 -9.07 16.55
C LEU A 329 -1.67 -9.76 16.49
N SER A 330 -2.04 -10.32 15.33
CA SER A 330 -3.28 -11.07 15.17
C SER A 330 -2.99 -12.45 14.60
N THR A 331 -3.06 -13.45 15.49
CA THR A 331 -2.92 -14.88 15.16
C THR A 331 -4.30 -15.47 14.84
N PRO A 332 -4.41 -16.68 14.25
CA PRO A 332 -5.70 -17.33 14.06
C PRO A 332 -6.52 -17.51 15.35
N GLU A 333 -5.86 -17.60 16.50
CA GLU A 333 -6.49 -17.87 17.79
C GLU A 333 -6.91 -16.60 18.55
N ALA A 334 -6.12 -15.53 18.42
CA ALA A 334 -6.29 -14.32 19.21
C ALA A 334 -5.66 -13.07 18.62
N ARG A 335 -6.18 -11.91 19.06
CA ARG A 335 -5.53 -10.61 18.94
C ARG A 335 -4.79 -10.27 20.22
N TYR A 336 -3.56 -9.83 20.06
CA TYR A 336 -2.69 -9.31 21.10
C TYR A 336 -2.52 -7.82 20.86
N SER A 337 -2.67 -7.01 21.91
CA SER A 337 -2.47 -5.57 21.84
C SER A 337 -1.82 -5.08 23.11
N LEU A 338 -0.65 -4.48 22.98
CA LEU A 338 0.08 -3.81 24.05
C LEU A 338 -0.07 -2.31 23.85
N ALA A 339 -0.77 -1.66 24.78
CA ALA A 339 -0.91 -0.21 24.83
C ALA A 339 -0.23 0.27 26.11
N ASP A 340 0.93 0.91 25.96
CA ASP A 340 1.86 1.20 27.06
C ASP A 340 2.16 -0.09 27.85
N GLN A 341 1.99 -0.09 29.16
CA GLN A 341 2.17 -1.26 30.02
C GLN A 341 1.02 -2.28 30.02
N ARG A 342 -0.07 -2.03 29.26
CA ARG A 342 -1.27 -2.88 29.31
C ARG A 342 -1.34 -3.83 28.13
N LEU A 343 -1.08 -5.12 28.38
CA LEU A 343 -1.37 -6.19 27.45
C LEU A 343 -2.87 -6.54 27.49
N THR A 344 -3.50 -6.57 26.33
CA THR A 344 -4.85 -7.08 26.12
C THR A 344 -4.80 -8.25 25.16
N VAL A 345 -5.34 -9.40 25.56
CA VAL A 345 -5.52 -10.57 24.68
C VAL A 345 -7.00 -10.77 24.46
N ARG A 346 -7.42 -10.84 23.21
CA ARG A 346 -8.81 -11.12 22.80
C ARG A 346 -8.84 -12.32 21.87
N THR A 347 -9.35 -13.43 22.36
CA THR A 347 -9.50 -14.67 21.60
C THR A 347 -10.70 -14.60 20.66
N THR A 348 -10.71 -15.44 19.63
CA THR A 348 -11.79 -15.48 18.63
C THR A 348 -13.14 -15.96 19.19
N ASP A 349 -13.13 -16.69 20.31
CA ASP A 349 -14.34 -17.08 21.07
C ASP A 349 -14.93 -15.95 21.93
N GLY A 350 -14.29 -14.77 21.92
CA GLY A 350 -14.76 -13.57 22.62
C GLY A 350 -14.24 -13.40 24.04
N GLN A 351 -13.38 -14.30 24.56
CA GLN A 351 -12.72 -14.04 25.85
C GLN A 351 -11.72 -12.88 25.73
N GLN A 352 -11.58 -12.13 26.83
CA GLN A 352 -10.66 -11.01 26.88
C GLN A 352 -9.98 -10.91 28.24
N THR A 353 -8.65 -10.86 28.22
CA THR A 353 -7.83 -10.60 29.41
C THR A 353 -7.08 -9.28 29.28
N ARG A 354 -6.78 -8.66 30.42
CA ARG A 354 -6.00 -7.42 30.52
C ARG A 354 -5.02 -7.55 31.66
N THR A 355 -3.75 -7.34 31.37
CA THR A 355 -2.64 -7.47 32.32
C THR A 355 -1.78 -6.21 32.26
N LEU A 356 -1.44 -5.66 33.42
CA LEU A 356 -0.43 -4.60 33.54
C LEU A 356 0.93 -5.25 33.74
N LEU A 357 1.94 -4.75 33.03
CA LEU A 357 3.27 -5.31 32.97
C LEU A 357 4.29 -4.30 33.53
N ASP A 358 5.23 -4.79 34.32
CA ASP A 358 6.43 -4.04 34.65
C ASP A 358 7.44 -4.07 33.48
N ALA A 359 8.60 -3.45 33.62
CA ALA A 359 9.61 -3.38 32.57
C ALA A 359 10.09 -4.77 32.11
N ASP A 360 10.30 -5.70 33.04
CA ASP A 360 10.72 -7.08 32.73
C ASP A 360 9.59 -7.86 32.04
N GLY A 361 8.33 -7.63 32.44
CA GLY A 361 7.14 -8.18 31.80
C GLY A 361 6.93 -7.64 30.39
N LEU A 362 7.19 -6.35 30.17
CA LEU A 362 7.18 -5.71 28.86
C LEU A 362 8.22 -6.35 27.93
N GLU A 363 9.46 -6.43 28.39
CA GLU A 363 10.57 -7.03 27.64
C GLU A 363 10.26 -8.47 27.22
N ARG A 364 9.80 -9.28 28.18
CA ARG A 364 9.40 -10.67 27.93
C ARG A 364 8.23 -10.76 26.96
N THR A 365 7.21 -9.92 27.11
CA THR A 365 6.03 -9.94 26.23
C THR A 365 6.40 -9.55 24.80
N LEU A 366 7.25 -8.53 24.62
CA LEU A 366 7.76 -8.13 23.31
C LEU A 366 8.46 -9.30 22.60
N HIS A 367 9.32 -10.04 23.31
CA HIS A 367 10.01 -11.20 22.75
C HIS A 367 9.08 -12.40 22.53
N GLU A 368 8.41 -12.89 23.57
CA GLU A 368 7.67 -14.16 23.54
C GLU A 368 6.34 -14.07 22.78
N THR A 369 5.65 -12.94 22.87
CA THR A 369 4.32 -12.78 22.24
C THR A 369 4.41 -12.09 20.88
N PHE A 370 5.23 -11.05 20.76
CA PHE A 370 5.30 -10.22 19.55
C PHE A 370 6.48 -10.59 18.64
N GLY A 371 7.38 -11.48 19.07
CA GLY A 371 8.56 -11.90 18.30
C GLY A 371 9.57 -10.78 18.08
N LEU A 372 9.59 -9.78 18.96
CA LEU A 372 10.48 -8.62 18.89
C LEU A 372 11.63 -8.81 19.87
N ASP A 373 12.82 -9.05 19.33
CA ASP A 373 14.05 -9.17 20.13
C ASP A 373 14.44 -7.80 20.69
N VAL A 374 14.28 -7.65 22.00
CA VAL A 374 14.55 -6.41 22.73
C VAL A 374 16.06 -6.25 22.92
N GLY A 375 16.62 -5.20 22.32
CA GLY A 375 18.01 -4.81 22.54
C GLY A 375 18.21 -4.11 23.88
N PRO A 376 19.44 -4.12 24.45
CA PRO A 376 19.74 -3.39 25.68
C PRO A 376 19.42 -1.88 25.61
N ASP A 377 19.43 -1.30 24.41
CA ASP A 377 19.09 0.10 24.15
C ASP A 377 17.61 0.43 24.40
N TRP A 378 16.72 -0.58 24.47
CA TRP A 378 15.29 -0.38 24.69
C TRP A 378 14.94 -0.31 26.18
N ARG A 379 15.82 -0.82 27.06
CA ARG A 379 15.53 -0.93 28.50
C ARG A 379 15.07 0.39 29.14
N PRO A 380 15.75 1.55 28.92
CA PRO A 380 15.30 2.82 29.49
C PRO A 380 13.90 3.24 28.99
N LEU A 381 13.55 2.89 27.75
CA LEU A 381 12.21 3.14 27.21
C LEU A 381 11.15 2.31 27.95
N LEU A 382 11.43 1.02 28.18
CA LEU A 382 10.50 0.11 28.86
C LEU A 382 10.29 0.49 30.32
N GLU A 383 11.33 0.89 31.04
CA GLU A 383 11.24 1.39 32.42
C GLU A 383 10.34 2.63 32.48
N ARG A 384 10.56 3.60 31.58
CA ARG A 384 9.72 4.80 31.49
C ARG A 384 8.25 4.48 31.22
N ILE A 385 7.94 3.47 30.39
CA ILE A 385 6.58 3.05 30.07
C ILE A 385 5.92 2.33 31.26
N ALA A 386 6.68 1.54 32.02
CA ALA A 386 6.19 0.85 33.21
C ALA A 386 5.86 1.83 34.37
N GLU A 387 6.51 3.00 34.39
CA GLU A 387 6.29 4.04 35.40
C GLU A 387 5.11 4.98 35.09
N SER A 388 4.58 4.95 33.86
CA SER A 388 3.48 5.80 33.37
C SER A 388 2.11 5.15 33.52
#